data_AF-A0A4Y3JEE3-F1
#
_entry.id   AF-A0A4Y3JEE3-F1
#
_cell.length_a   1.000
_cell.length_b   1.000
_cell.length_c   1.000
_cell.angle_alpha   90.00
_cell.angle_beta   90.00
_cell.angle_gamma   90.00
#
_symmetry.space_group_name_H-M   'P 1'
#
loop_
_entity.id
_entity.type
_entity.pdbx_description
1 polymer ?
#
loop_
_entity_poly.entity_id
_entity_poly.type
_entity_poly.pdbx_seq_one_letter_code
_entity_poly.pdbx_strand_id
1 'polypeptide(L)'
;MRKIFIVLGLVTFLIWFFFPLLFKIWVFNILVKPPFTTANYSELGPIGDIFGGLTALFTSATLIIVIYSAYLQRQANKDAREAMAEQLKQAKEASAEQLKQAKESTKQQLDLAEITRDAQIKESQNAIFATKFYSLLNFKKDKLNSFTLQRIIIDKTYGPKEIQENPMEAIDVISLSFYQISKRDNKRFLNLTDIQLQSEFQQIARENGYKSVSILIAYFYLYTSLCELIANSEISHNDKEFYKNVLSNSMSQGEQILLFWLVPMFLSINISGSEIFTMFGYSDAFEPFALKFHKKDHFRNDEWKNIFLDNKTPA
;
A
#
# COMPACT_ATOMS: atom_id res chain seq x y z
N MET A 1 -18.98 43.41 58.52
CA MET A 1 -18.77 42.32 59.49
C MET A 1 -17.31 42.11 59.90
N ARG A 2 -16.35 41.93 58.98
CA ARG A 2 -14.93 41.65 59.31
C ARG A 2 -14.26 42.69 60.24
N LYS A 3 -14.54 43.99 60.10
CA LYS A 3 -14.02 45.05 60.98
C LYS A 3 -14.58 45.00 62.41
N ILE A 4 -15.83 44.58 62.59
CA ILE A 4 -16.47 44.47 63.91
C ILE A 4 -15.83 43.32 64.70
N PHE A 5 -15.57 42.16 64.06
CA PHE A 5 -14.88 41.05 64.71
C PHE A 5 -13.44 41.38 65.12
N ILE A 6 -12.73 42.18 64.32
CA ILE A 6 -11.38 42.64 64.66
C ILE A 6 -11.43 43.58 65.86
N VAL A 7 -12.33 44.57 65.86
CA VAL A 7 -12.48 45.51 66.99
C VAL A 7 -12.90 44.76 68.25
N LEU A 8 -13.86 43.84 68.15
CA LEU A 8 -14.32 43.04 69.29
C LEU A 8 -13.18 42.17 69.84
N GLY A 9 -12.44 41.48 68.96
CA GLY A 9 -11.30 40.64 69.35
C GLY A 9 -10.18 41.46 70.01
N LEU A 10 -9.91 42.67 69.52
CA LEU A 10 -8.89 43.56 70.08
C LEU A 10 -9.30 44.10 71.45
N VAL A 11 -10.59 44.40 71.64
CA VAL A 11 -11.16 44.78 72.94
C VAL A 11 -11.11 43.60 73.92
N THR A 12 -11.51 42.39 73.51
CA THR A 12 -11.43 41.20 74.36
C THR A 12 -9.97 40.88 74.74
N PHE A 13 -9.04 41.02 73.80
CA PHE A 13 -7.61 40.82 74.05
C PHE A 13 -7.04 41.86 75.02
N LEU A 14 -7.41 43.15 74.89
CA LEU A 14 -7.01 44.20 75.83
C LEU A 14 -7.56 43.94 77.23
N ILE A 15 -8.85 43.59 77.34
CA ILE A 15 -9.47 43.24 78.62
C ILE A 15 -8.74 42.06 79.27
N TRP A 16 -8.39 41.03 78.50
CA TRP A 16 -7.65 39.87 79.00
C TRP A 16 -6.21 40.23 79.42
N PHE A 17 -5.51 41.05 78.63
CA PHE A 17 -4.14 41.48 78.91
C PHE A 17 -4.05 42.33 80.18
N PHE A 18 -5.03 43.21 80.41
CA PHE A 18 -5.12 44.03 81.62
C PHE A 18 -5.92 43.36 82.74
N PHE A 19 -6.45 42.16 82.52
CA PHE A 19 -7.24 41.42 83.50
C PHE A 19 -6.50 41.23 84.83
N PRO A 20 -5.20 40.90 84.90
CA PRO A 20 -4.50 40.78 86.17
C PRO A 20 -4.47 42.09 86.98
N LEU A 21 -4.38 43.23 86.30
CA LEU A 21 -4.40 44.57 86.92
C LEU A 21 -5.81 44.96 87.37
N LEU A 22 -6.81 44.75 86.51
CA LEU A 22 -8.22 45.00 86.83
C LEU A 22 -8.70 44.12 87.98
N PHE A 23 -8.30 42.84 87.99
CA PHE A 23 -8.61 41.88 89.03
C PHE A 23 -7.93 42.26 90.34
N LYS A 24 -6.64 42.64 90.31
CA LYS A 24 -5.93 43.17 91.48
C LYS A 24 -6.66 44.36 92.08
N ILE A 25 -7.02 45.35 91.26
CA ILE A 25 -7.76 46.54 91.71
C ILE A 25 -9.10 46.17 92.32
N TRP A 26 -9.85 45.25 91.69
CA TRP A 26 -11.15 44.80 92.15
C TRP A 26 -11.06 44.06 93.50
N VAL A 27 -10.16 43.09 93.64
CA VAL A 27 -9.98 42.31 94.89
C VAL A 27 -9.53 43.21 96.05
N PHE A 28 -8.56 44.10 95.81
CA PHE A 28 -8.00 44.95 96.88
C PHE A 28 -8.86 46.16 97.26
N ASN A 29 -9.71 46.68 96.36
CA ASN A 29 -10.59 47.80 96.71
C ASN A 29 -11.96 47.38 97.24
N ILE A 30 -12.51 46.25 96.78
CA ILE A 30 -13.89 45.86 97.09
C ILE A 30 -13.95 44.77 98.16
N LEU A 31 -13.02 43.81 98.17
CA LEU A 31 -13.08 42.64 99.05
C LEU A 31 -12.18 42.76 100.28
N VAL A 32 -10.96 43.29 100.15
CA VAL A 32 -10.00 43.36 101.27
C VAL A 32 -9.71 44.82 101.62
N LYS A 33 -10.56 45.44 102.46
CA LYS A 33 -10.31 46.82 102.94
C LYS A 33 -9.16 46.84 103.96
N PRO A 34 -8.21 47.79 103.88
CA PRO A 34 -7.20 47.96 104.91
C PRO A 34 -7.83 48.41 106.24
N PRO A 35 -7.31 47.98 107.42
CA PRO A 35 -6.04 47.27 107.63
C PRO A 35 -6.11 45.75 107.42
N PHE A 36 -5.05 45.19 106.83
CA PHE A 36 -4.95 43.76 106.50
C PHE A 36 -4.79 42.89 107.76
N THR A 37 -5.79 42.11 108.12
CA THR A 37 -5.73 41.08 109.19
C THR A 37 -5.67 39.67 108.58
N THR A 38 -5.08 38.71 109.30
CA THR A 38 -4.95 37.30 108.87
C THR A 38 -6.28 36.59 108.63
N ALA A 39 -7.37 37.04 109.28
CA ALA A 39 -8.73 36.54 109.07
C ALA A 39 -9.32 36.90 107.68
N ASN A 40 -8.94 38.04 107.12
CA ASN A 40 -9.45 38.49 105.81
C ASN A 40 -8.78 37.77 104.64
N TYR A 41 -7.60 37.16 104.86
CA TYR A 41 -6.92 36.34 103.85
C TYR A 41 -7.52 34.94 103.74
N SER A 42 -8.08 34.36 104.81
CA SER A 42 -8.76 33.06 104.73
C SER A 42 -10.06 33.12 103.92
N GLU A 43 -10.66 34.30 103.77
CA GLU A 43 -11.85 34.53 102.92
C GLU A 43 -11.53 34.56 101.41
N LEU A 44 -10.24 34.60 101.01
CA LEU A 44 -9.81 34.55 99.60
C LEU A 44 -9.70 33.11 99.04
N GLY A 45 -9.71 32.09 99.90
CA GLY A 45 -9.67 30.67 99.50
C GLY A 45 -10.78 30.29 98.50
N PRO A 46 -12.06 30.63 98.77
CA PRO A 46 -13.17 30.39 97.85
C PRO A 46 -13.00 31.07 96.46
N ILE A 47 -12.31 32.20 96.39
CA ILE A 47 -12.02 32.89 95.11
C ILE A 47 -10.93 32.12 94.36
N GLY A 48 -9.89 31.65 95.05
CA GLY A 48 -8.88 30.74 94.49
C GLY A 48 -9.50 29.46 93.93
N ASP A 49 -10.48 28.88 94.64
CA ASP A 49 -11.20 27.68 94.19
C ASP A 49 -12.09 27.93 92.97
N ILE A 50 -12.74 29.10 92.86
CA ILE A 50 -13.50 29.50 91.66
C ILE A 50 -12.55 29.68 90.46
N PHE A 51 -11.39 30.31 90.65
CA PHE A 51 -10.39 30.45 89.59
C PHE A 51 -9.78 29.11 89.20
N GLY A 52 -9.47 28.26 90.17
CA GLY A 52 -8.99 26.90 89.93
C GLY A 52 -10.01 26.06 89.17
N GLY A 53 -11.28 26.10 89.57
CA GLY A 53 -12.39 25.42 88.90
C GLY A 53 -12.67 25.95 87.50
N LEU A 54 -12.62 27.27 87.30
CA LEU A 54 -12.78 27.90 85.99
C LEU A 54 -11.62 27.54 85.05
N THR A 55 -10.38 27.55 85.55
CA THR A 55 -9.20 27.16 84.79
C THR A 55 -9.23 25.68 84.43
N ALA A 56 -9.64 24.82 85.36
CA ALA A 56 -9.85 23.39 85.11
C ALA A 56 -10.98 23.14 84.09
N LEU A 57 -12.06 23.92 84.12
CA LEU A 57 -13.15 23.87 83.15
C LEU A 57 -12.69 24.31 81.75
N PHE A 58 -11.96 25.44 81.65
CA PHE A 58 -11.38 25.86 80.37
C PHE A 58 -10.35 24.85 79.85
N THR A 59 -9.53 24.27 80.71
CA THR A 59 -8.52 23.28 80.32
C THR A 59 -9.17 21.97 79.84
N SER A 60 -10.22 21.50 80.52
CA SER A 60 -10.99 20.32 80.10
C SER A 60 -11.79 20.56 78.83
N ALA A 61 -12.42 21.73 78.66
CA ALA A 61 -13.07 22.13 77.42
C ALA A 61 -12.07 22.21 76.26
N THR A 62 -10.89 22.78 76.49
CA THR A 62 -9.80 22.84 75.50
C THR A 62 -9.33 21.43 75.12
N LEU A 63 -9.19 20.53 76.11
CA LEU A 63 -8.84 19.14 75.85
C LEU A 63 -9.89 18.43 74.98
N ILE A 64 -11.18 18.63 75.25
CA ILE A 64 -12.28 18.08 74.44
C ILE A 64 -12.22 18.63 73.01
N ILE A 65 -11.99 19.94 72.83
CA ILE A 65 -11.86 20.57 71.51
C ILE A 65 -10.65 20.01 70.75
N VAL A 66 -9.52 19.79 71.42
CA VAL A 66 -8.32 19.21 70.81
C VAL A 66 -8.57 17.76 70.41
N ILE A 67 -9.20 16.95 71.25
CA ILE A 67 -9.56 15.56 70.93
C ILE A 67 -10.51 15.52 69.72
N TYR A 68 -11.53 16.37 69.70
CA TYR A 68 -12.48 16.46 68.59
C TYR A 68 -11.81 16.93 67.28
N SER A 69 -10.92 17.92 67.37
CA SER A 69 -10.14 18.41 66.22
C SER A 69 -9.20 17.35 65.68
N ALA A 70 -8.53 16.60 66.56
CA ALA A 70 -7.67 15.48 66.18
C ALA A 70 -8.48 14.35 65.52
N TYR A 71 -9.70 14.08 65.99
CA TYR A 71 -10.62 13.15 65.36
C TYR A 71 -11.04 13.59 63.95
N LEU A 72 -11.44 14.86 63.77
CA LEU A 72 -11.78 15.41 62.46
C LEU A 72 -10.60 15.41 61.48
N GLN A 73 -9.39 15.75 61.95
CA GLN A 73 -8.16 15.68 61.13
C GLN A 73 -7.85 14.24 60.72
N ARG A 74 -8.09 13.26 61.60
CA ARG A 74 -7.92 11.85 61.27
C ARG A 74 -8.93 11.40 60.20
N GLN A 75 -10.18 11.84 60.30
CA GLN A 75 -11.21 11.56 59.29
C GLN A 75 -10.84 12.20 57.94
N ALA A 76 -10.49 13.50 57.93
CA ALA A 76 -10.08 14.20 56.72
C ALA A 76 -8.85 13.55 56.05
N ASN A 77 -7.88 13.08 56.84
CA ASN A 77 -6.74 12.33 56.30
C ASN A 77 -7.13 10.96 55.72
N LYS A 78 -8.15 10.30 56.29
CA LYS A 78 -8.67 9.05 55.76
C LYS A 78 -9.38 9.30 54.42
N ASP A 79 -10.27 10.28 54.37
CA ASP A 79 -11.00 10.65 53.15
C ASP A 79 -10.05 11.13 52.05
N ALA A 80 -9.01 11.90 52.39
CA ALA A 80 -7.98 12.33 51.46
C ALA A 80 -7.18 11.14 50.89
N ARG A 81 -6.86 10.13 51.71
CA ARG A 81 -6.20 8.91 51.24
C ARG A 81 -7.09 8.09 50.32
N GLU A 82 -8.38 7.97 50.65
CA GLU A 82 -9.35 7.25 49.81
C GLU A 82 -9.52 7.94 48.45
N ALA A 83 -9.73 9.27 48.43
CA ALA A 83 -9.82 10.04 47.19
C ALA A 83 -8.54 9.95 46.34
N MET A 84 -7.37 10.00 46.99
CA MET A 84 -6.09 9.85 46.29
C MET A 84 -5.91 8.44 45.71
N ALA A 85 -6.33 7.40 46.44
CA ALA A 85 -6.30 6.02 45.96
C ALA A 85 -7.22 5.84 44.74
N GLU A 86 -8.40 6.46 44.75
CA GLU A 86 -9.34 6.42 43.65
C GLU A 86 -8.83 7.17 42.41
N GLN A 87 -8.25 8.36 42.57
CA GLN A 87 -7.58 9.07 41.47
C GLN A 87 -6.43 8.28 40.86
N LEU A 88 -5.62 7.62 41.70
CA LEU A 88 -4.49 6.81 41.24
C LEU A 88 -4.98 5.57 40.48
N LYS A 89 -6.10 4.98 40.90
CA LYS A 89 -6.78 3.90 40.18
C LYS A 89 -7.29 4.37 38.82
N GLN A 90 -8.03 5.49 38.77
CA GLN A 90 -8.53 6.05 37.51
C GLN A 90 -7.41 6.44 36.55
N ALA A 91 -6.32 7.05 37.05
CA ALA A 91 -5.16 7.39 36.23
C ALA A 91 -4.48 6.15 35.64
N LYS A 92 -4.38 5.06 36.42
CA LYS A 92 -3.86 3.77 35.93
C LYS A 92 -4.76 3.17 34.86
N GLU A 93 -6.07 3.16 35.06
CA GLU A 93 -7.04 2.64 34.10
C GLU A 93 -7.04 3.46 32.81
N ALA A 94 -7.06 4.79 32.91
CA ALA A 94 -6.97 5.70 31.76
C ALA A 94 -5.64 5.55 31.01
N SER A 95 -4.52 5.41 31.73
CA SER A 95 -3.20 5.17 31.12
C SER A 95 -3.13 3.81 30.42
N ALA A 96 -3.71 2.76 31.01
CA ALA A 96 -3.78 1.44 30.39
C ALA A 96 -4.64 1.46 29.12
N GLU A 97 -5.78 2.15 29.14
CA GLU A 97 -6.65 2.32 27.99
C GLU A 97 -5.98 3.14 26.88
N GLN A 98 -5.33 4.25 27.22
CA GLN A 98 -4.52 5.04 26.27
C GLN A 98 -3.40 4.21 25.64
N LEU A 99 -2.70 3.39 26.43
CA LEU A 99 -1.65 2.52 25.90
C LEU A 99 -2.22 1.45 24.96
N LYS A 100 -3.39 0.89 25.30
CA LYS A 100 -4.09 -0.08 24.44
C LYS A 100 -4.52 0.58 23.12
N GLN A 101 -5.14 1.74 23.17
CA GLN A 101 -5.54 2.51 21.99
C GLN A 101 -4.33 2.91 21.13
N ALA A 102 -3.23 3.33 21.76
CA ALA A 102 -1.99 3.64 21.04
C ALA A 102 -1.45 2.40 20.31
N LYS A 103 -1.43 1.24 20.97
CA LYS A 103 -1.01 -0.03 20.34
C LYS A 103 -1.91 -0.42 19.16
N GLU A 104 -3.23 -0.33 19.33
CA GLU A 104 -4.18 -0.65 18.26
C GLU A 104 -4.04 0.30 17.07
N SER A 105 -3.90 1.61 17.33
CA SER A 105 -3.65 2.62 16.30
C SER A 105 -2.33 2.39 15.57
N THR A 106 -1.24 2.11 16.29
CA THR A 106 0.06 1.77 15.67
C THR A 106 -0.05 0.51 14.81
N LYS A 107 -0.79 -0.51 15.26
CA LYS A 107 -1.02 -1.72 14.47
C LYS A 107 -1.77 -1.40 13.18
N GLN A 108 -2.87 -0.65 13.26
CA GLN A 108 -3.64 -0.23 12.08
C GLN A 108 -2.81 0.60 11.11
N GLN A 109 -1.94 1.48 11.60
CA GLN A 109 -1.04 2.27 10.76
C GLN A 109 -0.01 1.40 10.05
N LEU A 110 0.55 0.39 10.73
CA LEU A 110 1.47 -0.58 10.11
C LEU A 110 0.76 -1.40 9.03
N ASP A 111 -0.43 -1.93 9.33
CA ASP A 111 -1.23 -2.71 8.38
C ASP A 111 -1.57 -1.86 7.13
N LEU A 112 -1.97 -0.60 7.33
CA LEU A 112 -2.26 0.34 6.24
C LEU A 112 -1.00 0.70 5.42
N ALA A 113 0.14 0.89 6.09
CA ALA A 113 1.41 1.19 5.44
C ALA A 113 1.88 0.01 4.58
N GLU A 114 1.71 -1.22 5.06
CA GLU A 114 2.03 -2.45 4.31
C GLU A 114 1.15 -2.57 3.06
N ILE A 115 -0.17 -2.45 3.21
CA ILE A 115 -1.12 -2.48 2.08
C ILE A 115 -0.79 -1.39 1.05
N THR A 116 -0.51 -0.17 1.52
CA THR A 116 -0.19 0.96 0.65
C THR A 116 1.12 0.73 -0.11
N ARG A 117 2.15 0.25 0.59
CA ARG A 117 3.45 -0.06 -0.01
C ARG A 117 3.30 -1.14 -1.07
N ASP A 118 2.59 -2.21 -0.77
CA ASP A 118 2.42 -3.34 -1.70
C ASP A 118 1.60 -2.93 -2.94
N ALA A 119 0.57 -2.10 -2.76
CA ALA A 119 -0.17 -1.50 -3.86
C ALA A 119 0.72 -0.59 -4.73
N GLN A 120 1.58 0.23 -4.12
CA GLN A 120 2.52 1.10 -4.84
C GLN A 120 3.58 0.30 -5.60
N ILE A 121 4.13 -0.77 -5.02
CA ILE A 121 5.08 -1.64 -5.71
C ILE A 121 4.41 -2.26 -6.94
N LYS A 122 3.18 -2.77 -6.79
CA LYS A 122 2.42 -3.34 -7.90
C LYS A 122 2.14 -2.32 -9.00
N GLU A 123 1.69 -1.12 -8.64
CA GLU A 123 1.45 -0.05 -9.61
C GLU A 123 2.73 0.38 -10.33
N SER A 124 3.84 0.47 -9.61
CA SER A 124 5.16 0.78 -10.19
C SER A 124 5.63 -0.32 -11.15
N GLN A 125 5.49 -1.59 -10.79
CA GLN A 125 5.80 -2.72 -11.66
C GLN A 125 4.96 -2.70 -12.93
N ASN A 126 3.65 -2.43 -12.81
CA ASN A 126 2.73 -2.31 -13.94
C ASN A 126 3.13 -1.15 -14.87
N ALA A 127 3.46 0.02 -14.33
CA ALA A 127 3.89 1.18 -15.10
C ALA A 127 5.24 0.92 -15.83
N ILE A 128 6.20 0.28 -15.16
CA ILE A 128 7.47 -0.12 -15.77
C ILE A 128 7.24 -1.12 -16.89
N PHE A 129 6.38 -2.13 -16.68
CA PHE A 129 6.01 -3.09 -17.72
C PHE A 129 5.41 -2.38 -18.93
N ALA A 130 4.39 -1.54 -18.72
CA ALA A 130 3.70 -0.82 -19.79
C ALA A 130 4.69 0.02 -20.61
N THR A 131 5.59 0.73 -19.92
CA THR A 131 6.65 1.53 -20.55
C THR A 131 7.56 0.65 -21.42
N LYS A 132 8.08 -0.47 -20.89
CA LYS A 132 8.92 -1.41 -21.63
C LYS A 132 8.19 -1.98 -22.86
N PHE A 133 6.93 -2.35 -22.70
CA PHE A 133 6.09 -2.89 -23.76
C PHE A 133 5.93 -1.89 -24.90
N TYR A 134 5.49 -0.66 -24.61
CA TYR A 134 5.30 0.37 -25.63
C TYR A 134 6.64 0.82 -26.25
N SER A 135 7.74 0.84 -25.48
CA SER A 135 9.08 1.09 -26.03
C SER A 135 9.49 0.02 -27.03
N LEU A 136 9.29 -1.27 -26.75
CA LEU A 136 9.58 -2.36 -27.69
C LEU A 136 8.65 -2.32 -28.91
N LEU A 137 7.37 -2.00 -28.72
CA LEU A 137 6.40 -1.89 -29.81
C LEU A 137 6.75 -0.74 -30.76
N ASN A 138 7.17 0.41 -30.21
CA ASN A 138 7.67 1.54 -30.99
C ASN A 138 8.98 1.18 -31.68
N PHE A 139 9.92 0.53 -30.97
CA PHE A 139 11.16 0.06 -31.58
C PHE A 139 10.91 -0.89 -32.75
N LYS A 140 9.93 -1.80 -32.66
CA LYS A 140 9.46 -2.63 -33.78
C LYS A 140 9.03 -1.76 -34.97
N LYS A 141 8.14 -0.79 -34.75
CA LYS A 141 7.67 0.12 -35.80
C LYS A 141 8.84 0.88 -36.45
N ASP A 142 9.72 1.45 -35.64
CA ASP A 142 10.87 2.22 -36.11
C ASP A 142 11.86 1.34 -36.87
N LYS A 143 12.09 0.11 -36.39
CA LYS A 143 12.92 -0.87 -37.07
C LYS A 143 12.37 -1.18 -38.45
N LEU A 144 11.07 -1.45 -38.56
CA LEU A 144 10.41 -1.70 -39.85
C LEU A 144 10.57 -0.52 -40.81
N ASN A 145 10.40 0.70 -40.31
CA ASN A 145 10.54 1.91 -41.14
C ASN A 145 12.01 2.26 -41.50
N SER A 146 12.99 1.67 -40.83
CA SER A 146 14.41 2.04 -41.00
C SER A 146 15.12 1.35 -42.16
N PHE A 147 14.52 0.33 -42.78
CA PHE A 147 15.17 -0.42 -43.86
C PHE A 147 14.31 -0.55 -45.11
N THR A 148 14.96 -0.85 -46.22
CA THR A 148 14.34 -1.19 -47.51
C THR A 148 14.88 -2.53 -47.99
N LEU A 149 14.12 -3.21 -48.85
CA LEU A 149 14.58 -4.43 -49.52
C LEU A 149 14.93 -4.13 -50.98
N GLN A 150 15.95 -4.82 -51.49
CA GLN A 150 16.28 -4.79 -52.92
C GLN A 150 15.47 -5.86 -53.65
N ARG A 151 14.66 -5.41 -54.62
CA ARG A 151 13.85 -6.28 -55.47
C ARG A 151 14.20 -6.07 -56.94
N ILE A 152 14.34 -7.15 -57.68
CA ILE A 152 14.53 -7.16 -59.12
C ILE A 152 13.15 -7.34 -59.77
N ILE A 153 12.74 -6.37 -60.59
CA ILE A 153 11.51 -6.41 -61.37
C ILE A 153 11.85 -6.46 -62.86
N ILE A 154 11.05 -7.18 -63.65
CA ILE A 154 11.21 -7.23 -65.11
C ILE A 154 10.36 -6.10 -65.71
N ASP A 155 11.02 -5.03 -66.14
CA ASP A 155 10.38 -3.98 -66.93
C ASP A 155 10.30 -4.41 -68.40
N LYS A 156 9.10 -4.34 -69.00
CA LYS A 156 8.89 -4.75 -70.39
C LYS A 156 9.69 -3.91 -71.40
N THR A 157 10.07 -2.70 -71.02
CA THR A 157 10.74 -1.70 -71.87
C THR A 157 12.25 -1.69 -71.63
N TYR A 158 12.69 -1.84 -70.38
CA TYR A 158 14.09 -1.65 -69.98
C TYR A 158 14.78 -2.91 -69.46
N GLY A 159 14.09 -4.04 -69.38
CA GLY A 159 14.62 -5.29 -68.85
C GLY A 159 14.65 -5.34 -67.32
N PRO A 160 15.51 -6.17 -66.70
CA PRO A 160 15.56 -6.30 -65.25
C PRO A 160 16.05 -5.01 -64.61
N LYS A 161 15.23 -4.43 -63.73
CA LYS A 161 15.54 -3.23 -62.95
C LYS A 161 15.52 -3.57 -61.48
N GLU A 162 16.52 -3.07 -60.76
CA GLU A 162 16.56 -3.12 -59.31
C GLU A 162 15.84 -1.91 -58.71
N ILE A 163 14.94 -2.18 -57.79
CA ILE A 163 14.21 -1.18 -57.02
C ILE A 163 14.43 -1.38 -55.52
N GLN A 164 14.28 -0.29 -54.75
CA GLN A 164 14.13 -0.38 -53.31
C GLN A 164 12.64 -0.44 -52.99
N GLU A 165 12.25 -1.44 -52.21
CA GLU A 165 10.86 -1.69 -51.85
C GLU A 165 10.65 -1.52 -50.35
N ASN A 166 9.46 -1.02 -49.97
CA ASN A 166 9.07 -0.90 -48.58
C ASN A 166 8.92 -2.30 -47.96
N PRO A 167 9.38 -2.52 -46.71
CA PRO A 167 9.24 -3.82 -46.05
C PRO A 167 7.81 -4.35 -45.98
N MET A 168 6.80 -3.49 -45.83
CA MET A 168 5.39 -3.90 -45.83
C MET A 168 4.96 -4.51 -47.16
N GLU A 169 5.36 -3.90 -48.28
CA GLU A 169 5.07 -4.45 -49.61
C GLU A 169 5.77 -5.80 -49.81
N ALA A 170 7.00 -5.93 -49.31
CA ALA A 170 7.71 -7.20 -49.35
C ALA A 170 7.06 -8.30 -48.51
N ILE A 171 6.59 -7.95 -47.30
CA ILE A 171 5.83 -8.85 -46.43
C ILE A 171 4.56 -9.33 -47.15
N ASP A 172 3.81 -8.43 -47.78
CA ASP A 172 2.58 -8.75 -48.49
C ASP A 172 2.84 -9.67 -49.69
N VAL A 173 3.87 -9.40 -50.50
CA VAL A 173 4.24 -10.23 -51.66
C VAL A 173 4.66 -11.64 -51.24
N ILE A 174 5.50 -11.75 -50.21
CA ILE A 174 6.02 -13.04 -49.74
C ILE A 174 4.92 -13.85 -49.05
N SER A 175 4.12 -13.21 -48.19
CA SER A 175 3.00 -13.87 -47.51
C SER A 175 1.93 -14.35 -48.49
N LEU A 176 1.61 -13.54 -49.52
CA LEU A 176 0.71 -13.93 -50.58
C LEU A 176 1.24 -15.12 -51.38
N SER A 177 2.54 -15.15 -51.68
CA SER A 177 3.18 -16.27 -52.38
C SER A 177 3.06 -17.57 -51.57
N PHE A 178 3.36 -17.51 -50.27
CA PHE A 178 3.18 -18.64 -49.37
C PHE A 178 1.73 -19.15 -49.35
N TYR A 179 0.76 -18.23 -49.23
CA TYR A 179 -0.66 -18.58 -49.28
C TYR A 179 -1.05 -19.23 -50.61
N GLN A 180 -0.63 -18.67 -51.75
CA GLN A 180 -0.95 -19.21 -53.06
C GLN A 180 -0.37 -20.61 -53.27
N ILE A 181 0.86 -20.86 -52.81
CA ILE A 181 1.49 -22.17 -52.87
C ILE A 181 0.73 -23.16 -51.99
N SER A 182 0.45 -22.78 -50.74
CA SER A 182 -0.29 -23.61 -49.79
C SER A 182 -1.71 -23.90 -50.25
N LYS A 183 -2.35 -22.98 -50.98
CA LYS A 183 -3.67 -23.18 -51.57
C LYS A 183 -3.66 -24.18 -52.74
N ARG A 184 -2.57 -24.23 -53.52
CA ARG A 184 -2.43 -25.18 -54.64
C ARG A 184 -2.01 -26.56 -54.16
N ASP A 185 -1.12 -26.61 -53.17
CA ASP A 185 -0.60 -27.83 -52.57
C ASP A 185 -0.36 -27.61 -51.06
N ASN A 186 -1.39 -27.89 -50.26
CA ASN A 186 -1.36 -27.69 -48.81
C ASN A 186 -0.47 -28.71 -48.07
N LYS A 187 0.08 -29.71 -48.78
CA LYS A 187 0.98 -30.72 -48.22
C LYS A 187 2.45 -30.50 -48.57
N ARG A 188 2.75 -29.54 -49.46
CA ARG A 188 4.10 -29.24 -49.98
C ARG A 188 5.18 -29.20 -48.88
N PHE A 189 4.87 -28.57 -47.75
CA PHE A 189 5.84 -28.31 -46.68
C PHE A 189 5.88 -29.39 -45.59
N LEU A 190 4.99 -30.40 -45.63
CA LEU A 190 4.80 -31.35 -44.52
C LEU A 190 5.95 -32.33 -44.30
N ASN A 191 6.81 -32.54 -45.29
CA ASN A 191 7.94 -33.47 -45.17
C ASN A 191 9.28 -32.75 -45.08
N LEU A 192 9.26 -31.42 -45.00
CA LEU A 192 10.47 -30.62 -44.94
C LEU A 192 10.99 -30.52 -43.49
N THR A 193 12.32 -30.56 -43.36
CA THR A 193 13.05 -30.16 -42.16
C THR A 193 13.07 -28.63 -42.02
N ASP A 194 13.48 -28.13 -40.86
CA ASP A 194 13.72 -26.70 -40.62
C ASP A 194 14.67 -26.05 -41.64
N ILE A 195 15.79 -26.71 -41.97
CA ILE A 195 16.75 -26.25 -42.98
C ILE A 195 16.11 -26.22 -44.38
N GLN A 196 15.32 -27.23 -44.72
CA GLN A 196 14.63 -27.28 -46.02
C GLN A 196 13.54 -26.21 -46.13
N LEU A 197 12.79 -25.96 -45.05
CA LEU A 197 11.83 -24.85 -44.97
C LEU A 197 12.52 -23.50 -45.18
N GLN A 198 13.68 -23.30 -44.56
CA GLN A 198 14.47 -22.08 -44.74
C GLN A 198 14.95 -21.92 -46.20
N SER A 199 15.38 -23.00 -46.84
CA SER A 199 15.76 -22.99 -48.26
C SER A 199 14.57 -22.65 -49.17
N GLU A 200 13.40 -23.25 -48.93
CA GLU A 200 12.17 -22.95 -49.67
C GLU A 200 11.75 -21.48 -49.48
N PHE A 201 11.84 -20.96 -48.25
CA PHE A 201 11.57 -19.56 -47.97
C PHE A 201 12.49 -18.62 -48.77
N GLN A 202 13.80 -18.90 -48.77
CA GLN A 202 14.76 -18.12 -49.53
C GLN A 202 14.54 -18.23 -51.04
N GLN A 203 14.18 -19.43 -51.54
CA GLN A 203 13.86 -19.65 -52.94
C GLN A 203 12.63 -18.84 -53.36
N ILE A 204 11.53 -18.91 -52.60
CA ILE A 204 10.30 -18.17 -52.88
C ILE A 204 10.55 -16.66 -52.82
N ALA A 205 11.37 -16.18 -51.88
CA ALA A 205 11.77 -14.77 -51.85
C ALA A 205 12.54 -14.38 -53.12
N ARG A 206 13.49 -15.20 -53.59
CA ARG A 206 14.24 -14.96 -54.83
C ARG A 206 13.36 -15.01 -56.07
N GLU A 207 12.42 -15.94 -56.14
CA GLU A 207 11.44 -16.04 -57.23
C GLU A 207 10.55 -14.79 -57.31
N ASN A 208 10.29 -14.14 -56.17
CA ASN A 208 9.63 -12.85 -56.10
C ASN A 208 10.55 -11.64 -56.38
N GLY A 209 11.82 -11.89 -56.69
CA GLY A 209 12.81 -10.88 -57.06
C GLY A 209 13.64 -10.34 -55.89
N TYR A 210 13.46 -10.82 -54.66
CA TYR A 210 14.23 -10.32 -53.51
C TYR A 210 15.64 -10.90 -53.47
N LYS A 211 16.64 -10.03 -53.40
CA LYS A 211 18.04 -10.46 -53.29
C LYS A 211 18.36 -11.04 -51.91
N SER A 212 17.84 -10.42 -50.86
CA SER A 212 18.05 -10.83 -49.47
C SER A 212 16.87 -10.42 -48.60
N VAL A 213 16.51 -11.31 -47.67
CA VAL A 213 15.41 -11.13 -46.70
C VAL A 213 15.92 -11.24 -45.26
N SER A 214 17.24 -11.25 -45.04
CA SER A 214 17.83 -11.43 -43.70
C SER A 214 17.43 -10.32 -42.72
N ILE A 215 17.32 -9.07 -43.21
CA ILE A 215 16.88 -7.95 -42.38
C ILE A 215 15.41 -8.06 -41.98
N LEU A 216 14.59 -8.68 -42.84
CA LEU A 216 13.19 -8.96 -42.55
C LEU A 216 13.07 -10.06 -41.49
N ILE A 217 13.85 -11.13 -41.59
CA ILE A 217 13.91 -12.17 -40.54
C ILE A 217 14.33 -11.55 -39.20
N ALA A 218 15.35 -10.68 -39.21
CA ALA A 218 15.81 -10.00 -38.00
C ALA A 218 14.71 -9.13 -37.35
N TYR A 219 13.84 -8.52 -38.16
CA TYR A 219 12.66 -7.79 -37.67
C TYR A 219 11.68 -8.71 -36.93
N PHE A 220 11.43 -9.93 -37.42
CA PHE A 220 10.50 -10.86 -36.78
C PHE A 220 10.97 -11.38 -35.41
N TYR A 221 12.26 -11.34 -35.09
CA TYR A 221 12.74 -11.67 -33.74
C TYR A 221 12.20 -10.73 -32.65
N LEU A 222 11.73 -9.53 -33.01
CA LEU A 222 11.13 -8.60 -32.06
C LEU A 222 9.81 -9.12 -31.48
N TYR A 223 9.10 -9.98 -32.21
CA TYR A 223 7.88 -10.62 -31.71
C TYR A 223 8.18 -11.59 -30.57
N THR A 224 9.30 -12.30 -30.60
CA THR A 224 9.75 -13.14 -29.48
C THR A 224 9.91 -12.29 -28.23
N SER A 225 10.64 -11.17 -28.32
CA SER A 225 10.87 -10.29 -27.17
C SER A 225 9.57 -9.71 -26.60
N LEU A 226 8.61 -9.35 -27.46
CA LEU A 226 7.29 -8.88 -27.04
C LEU A 226 6.46 -9.98 -26.37
N CYS A 227 6.45 -11.18 -26.94
CA CYS A 227 5.73 -12.33 -26.38
C CYS A 227 6.32 -12.75 -25.02
N GLU A 228 7.64 -12.84 -24.92
CA GLU A 228 8.34 -13.18 -23.68
C GLU A 228 8.16 -12.11 -22.61
N LEU A 229 8.17 -10.83 -22.97
CA LEU A 229 7.89 -9.74 -22.04
C LEU A 229 6.50 -9.92 -21.41
N ILE A 230 5.47 -10.16 -22.24
CA ILE A 230 4.10 -10.39 -21.74
C ILE A 230 4.05 -11.66 -20.88
N ALA A 231 4.60 -12.78 -21.37
CA ALA A 231 4.53 -14.08 -20.72
C ALA A 231 5.17 -14.06 -19.32
N ASN A 232 6.38 -13.50 -19.22
CA ASN A 232 7.21 -13.50 -18.01
C ASN A 232 6.86 -12.37 -17.02
N SER A 233 5.92 -11.49 -17.36
CA SER A 233 5.51 -10.41 -16.48
C SER A 233 4.65 -10.89 -15.30
N GLU A 234 4.74 -10.18 -14.17
CA GLU A 234 3.93 -10.42 -12.96
C GLU A 234 2.58 -9.67 -12.99
N ILE A 235 2.17 -9.14 -14.15
CA ILE A 235 0.90 -8.42 -14.32
C ILE A 235 -0.29 -9.39 -14.28
N SER A 236 -1.49 -8.84 -14.08
CA SER A 236 -2.70 -9.64 -13.98
C SER A 236 -3.00 -10.40 -15.28
N HIS A 237 -3.74 -11.51 -15.19
CA HIS A 237 -4.15 -12.25 -16.38
C HIS A 237 -4.93 -11.39 -17.38
N ASN A 238 -5.84 -10.54 -16.88
CA ASN A 238 -6.60 -9.61 -17.73
C ASN A 238 -5.69 -8.61 -18.45
N ASP A 239 -4.65 -8.12 -17.78
CA ASP A 239 -3.67 -7.23 -18.42
C ASP A 239 -2.86 -7.98 -19.48
N LYS A 240 -2.42 -9.22 -19.21
CA LYS A 240 -1.74 -10.05 -20.21
C LYS A 240 -2.59 -10.23 -21.46
N GLU A 241 -3.87 -10.55 -21.29
CA GLU A 241 -4.83 -10.64 -22.40
C GLU A 241 -4.97 -9.31 -23.15
N PHE A 242 -5.04 -8.19 -22.44
CA PHE A 242 -5.03 -6.86 -23.07
C PHE A 242 -3.78 -6.64 -23.93
N TYR A 243 -2.58 -6.90 -23.40
CA TYR A 243 -1.33 -6.65 -24.13
C TYR A 243 -1.11 -7.63 -25.29
N LYS A 244 -1.55 -8.89 -25.18
CA LYS A 244 -1.61 -9.82 -26.33
C LYS A 244 -2.45 -9.24 -27.46
N ASN A 245 -3.59 -8.63 -27.14
CA ASN A 245 -4.49 -8.02 -28.14
C ASN A 245 -3.86 -6.82 -28.80
N VAL A 246 -3.20 -5.96 -28.02
CA VAL A 246 -2.47 -4.81 -28.56
C VAL A 246 -1.37 -5.30 -29.50
N LEU A 247 -0.61 -6.33 -29.11
CA LEU A 247 0.43 -6.92 -29.94
C LEU A 247 -0.14 -7.49 -31.25
N SER A 248 -1.16 -8.35 -31.18
CA SER A 248 -1.76 -8.99 -32.35
C SER A 248 -2.38 -7.97 -33.31
N ASN A 249 -3.03 -6.93 -32.77
CA ASN A 249 -3.65 -5.86 -33.56
C ASN A 249 -2.64 -4.87 -34.14
N SER A 250 -1.41 -4.85 -33.64
CA SER A 250 -0.32 -4.03 -34.20
C SER A 250 0.32 -4.63 -35.46
N MET A 251 -0.07 -5.86 -35.82
CA MET A 251 0.41 -6.57 -37.00
C MET A 251 -0.58 -6.43 -38.15
N SER A 252 -0.08 -6.39 -39.38
CA SER A 252 -0.91 -6.66 -40.57
C SER A 252 -1.20 -8.16 -40.72
N GLN A 253 -2.19 -8.49 -41.54
CA GLN A 253 -2.46 -9.89 -41.90
C GLN A 253 -1.25 -10.54 -42.59
N GLY A 254 -0.57 -9.81 -43.48
CA GLY A 254 0.66 -10.28 -44.15
C GLY A 254 1.78 -10.58 -43.14
N GLU A 255 1.95 -9.74 -42.12
CA GLU A 255 2.90 -10.00 -41.04
C GLU A 255 2.55 -11.25 -40.24
N GLN A 256 1.27 -11.47 -39.92
CA GLN A 256 0.86 -12.67 -39.18
C GLN A 256 1.07 -13.95 -39.99
N ILE A 257 0.73 -13.94 -41.30
CA ILE A 257 0.94 -15.08 -42.19
C ILE A 257 2.44 -15.35 -42.38
N LEU A 258 3.25 -14.30 -42.52
CA LEU A 258 4.69 -14.47 -42.66
C LEU A 258 5.32 -14.98 -41.36
N LEU A 259 4.95 -14.44 -40.20
CA LEU A 259 5.38 -14.96 -38.90
C LEU A 259 4.98 -16.43 -38.73
N PHE A 260 3.75 -16.80 -39.11
CA PHE A 260 3.27 -18.18 -39.12
C PHE A 260 4.20 -19.08 -39.93
N TRP A 261 4.63 -18.66 -41.12
CA TRP A 261 5.57 -19.45 -41.92
C TRP A 261 6.99 -19.51 -41.30
N LEU A 262 7.48 -18.40 -40.72
CA LEU A 262 8.85 -18.28 -40.21
C LEU A 262 9.09 -19.05 -38.90
N VAL A 263 8.10 -19.15 -38.00
CA VAL A 263 8.24 -19.81 -36.69
C VAL A 263 8.88 -21.20 -36.76
N PRO A 264 8.41 -22.16 -37.60
CA PRO A 264 8.98 -23.51 -37.61
C PRO A 264 10.40 -23.62 -38.16
N MET A 265 10.89 -22.63 -38.92
CA MET A 265 12.22 -22.67 -39.51
C MET A 265 13.26 -21.86 -38.72
N PHE A 266 12.82 -20.99 -37.81
CA PHE A 266 13.68 -20.17 -36.95
C PHE A 266 13.35 -20.45 -35.48
N LEU A 267 14.02 -21.44 -34.88
CA LEU A 267 13.76 -21.90 -33.51
C LEU A 267 13.87 -20.80 -32.42
N SER A 268 14.58 -19.70 -32.70
CA SER A 268 14.65 -18.52 -31.84
C SER A 268 13.38 -17.67 -31.86
N ILE A 269 12.43 -17.94 -32.76
CA ILE A 269 11.10 -17.32 -32.77
C ILE A 269 10.16 -18.13 -31.87
N ASN A 270 10.01 -17.69 -30.62
CA ASN A 270 9.10 -18.31 -29.66
C ASN A 270 7.84 -17.46 -29.46
N ILE A 271 6.69 -18.03 -29.83
CA ILE A 271 5.37 -17.41 -29.70
C ILE A 271 4.41 -18.26 -28.85
N SER A 272 4.95 -19.17 -28.02
CA SER A 272 4.14 -20.04 -27.15
C SER A 272 3.27 -19.20 -26.20
N GLY A 273 2.01 -19.58 -26.02
CA GLY A 273 1.05 -18.88 -25.18
C GLY A 273 0.66 -17.46 -25.62
N SER A 274 1.11 -17.00 -26.79
CA SER A 274 0.90 -15.62 -27.25
C SER A 274 -0.48 -15.36 -27.83
N GLU A 275 -1.13 -16.38 -28.38
CA GLU A 275 -2.36 -16.25 -29.17
C GLU A 275 -2.27 -15.13 -30.23
N ILE A 276 -1.08 -14.93 -30.80
CA ILE A 276 -0.76 -13.80 -31.67
C ILE A 276 -1.51 -13.84 -33.02
N PHE A 277 -1.91 -15.03 -33.49
CA PHE A 277 -2.64 -15.18 -34.74
C PHE A 277 -4.14 -14.91 -34.54
N THR A 278 -4.58 -13.79 -35.09
CA THR A 278 -5.93 -13.21 -34.95
C THR A 278 -6.56 -12.75 -36.26
N MET A 279 -5.76 -12.46 -37.29
CA MET A 279 -6.20 -11.79 -38.53
C MET A 279 -6.46 -12.73 -39.70
N PHE A 280 -6.18 -14.02 -39.58
CA PHE A 280 -6.58 -15.02 -40.56
C PHE A 280 -7.36 -16.15 -39.88
N GLY A 281 -8.56 -16.40 -40.39
CA GLY A 281 -9.42 -17.48 -39.92
C GLY A 281 -8.91 -18.85 -40.35
N TYR A 282 -9.70 -19.88 -40.08
CA TYR A 282 -9.42 -21.21 -40.58
C TYR A 282 -9.39 -21.22 -42.12
N SER A 283 -8.45 -21.97 -42.69
CA SER A 283 -8.34 -22.22 -44.12
C SER A 283 -7.68 -23.57 -44.38
N ASP A 284 -8.31 -24.38 -45.23
CA ASP A 284 -7.78 -25.68 -45.71
C ASP A 284 -6.37 -25.56 -46.31
N ALA A 285 -6.00 -24.37 -46.80
CA ALA A 285 -4.67 -24.08 -47.33
C ALA A 285 -3.60 -24.14 -46.22
N PHE A 286 -3.91 -23.67 -45.01
CA PHE A 286 -2.96 -23.59 -43.90
C PHE A 286 -3.06 -24.76 -42.93
N GLU A 287 -4.18 -25.49 -42.90
CA GLU A 287 -4.44 -26.51 -41.88
C GLU A 287 -3.32 -27.53 -41.73
N PRO A 288 -2.82 -28.20 -42.79
CA PRO A 288 -1.79 -29.22 -42.59
C PRO A 288 -0.49 -28.63 -42.02
N PHE A 289 -0.13 -27.43 -42.49
CA PHE A 289 1.04 -26.71 -41.98
C PHE A 289 0.86 -26.34 -40.51
N ALA A 290 -0.31 -25.79 -40.14
CA ALA A 290 -0.64 -25.41 -38.77
C ALA A 290 -0.57 -26.61 -37.82
N LEU A 291 -1.18 -27.73 -38.19
CA LEU A 291 -1.19 -28.95 -37.37
C LEU A 291 0.19 -29.56 -37.19
N LYS A 292 1.07 -29.47 -38.20
CA LYS A 292 2.45 -29.99 -38.09
C LYS A 292 3.35 -29.10 -37.24
N PHE A 293 3.24 -27.78 -37.40
CA PHE A 293 4.29 -26.85 -36.98
C PHE A 293 3.89 -25.89 -35.86
N HIS A 294 2.60 -25.77 -35.55
CA HIS A 294 2.10 -24.84 -34.54
C HIS A 294 1.34 -25.57 -33.44
N LYS A 295 1.08 -24.82 -32.36
CA LYS A 295 0.33 -25.28 -31.21
C LYS A 295 -0.97 -24.48 -31.10
N LYS A 296 -1.95 -25.07 -30.41
CA LYS A 296 -3.25 -24.45 -30.15
C LYS A 296 -3.14 -23.03 -29.56
N ASP A 297 -2.19 -22.82 -28.66
CA ASP A 297 -1.97 -21.56 -27.93
C ASP A 297 -1.27 -20.46 -28.76
N HIS A 298 -0.93 -20.74 -30.02
CA HIS A 298 -0.51 -19.71 -30.97
C HIS A 298 -1.71 -18.96 -31.58
N PHE A 299 -2.90 -19.57 -31.57
CA PHE A 299 -4.10 -19.04 -32.23
C PHE A 299 -5.13 -18.56 -31.22
N ARG A 300 -5.71 -17.40 -31.50
CA ARG A 300 -6.78 -16.88 -30.65
C ARG A 300 -8.17 -17.38 -31.05
N ASN A 301 -8.41 -17.46 -32.36
CA ASN A 301 -9.70 -17.83 -32.94
C ASN A 301 -10.12 -19.24 -32.50
N ASP A 302 -11.37 -19.39 -32.08
CA ASP A 302 -11.97 -20.64 -31.65
C ASP A 302 -12.01 -21.70 -32.77
N GLU A 303 -12.16 -21.29 -34.04
CA GLU A 303 -12.09 -22.20 -35.19
C GLU A 303 -10.76 -22.97 -35.21
N TRP A 304 -9.64 -22.24 -35.15
CA TRP A 304 -8.31 -22.85 -35.06
C TRP A 304 -8.19 -23.73 -33.82
N LYS A 305 -8.64 -23.24 -32.66
CA LYS A 305 -8.59 -24.00 -31.41
C LYS A 305 -9.34 -25.33 -31.48
N ASN A 306 -10.46 -25.38 -32.19
CA ASN A 306 -11.26 -26.60 -32.39
C ASN A 306 -10.54 -27.60 -33.31
N ILE A 307 -9.93 -27.13 -34.40
CA ILE A 307 -9.15 -27.99 -35.31
C ILE A 307 -8.03 -28.74 -34.58
N PHE A 308 -7.34 -28.09 -33.63
CA PHE A 308 -6.33 -28.75 -32.80
C PHE A 308 -6.91 -29.71 -31.74
N LEU A 309 -8.18 -29.55 -31.34
CA LEU A 309 -8.87 -30.47 -30.45
C LEU A 309 -9.34 -31.72 -31.21
N ASP A 310 -9.87 -31.54 -32.41
CA ASP A 310 -10.41 -32.60 -33.26
C ASP A 310 -9.29 -33.47 -33.84
N ASN A 311 -8.14 -32.87 -34.16
CA ASN A 311 -6.95 -33.56 -34.66
C ASN A 311 -5.99 -34.02 -33.53
N LYS A 312 -6.49 -34.24 -32.30
CA LYS A 312 -5.72 -34.98 -31.30
C LYS A 312 -5.53 -36.43 -31.73
N THR A 313 -4.57 -36.68 -32.62
CA THR A 313 -3.92 -38.00 -32.73
C THR A 313 -3.23 -38.30 -31.40
N PRO A 314 -3.43 -39.49 -30.80
CA PRO A 314 -2.86 -39.85 -29.51
C PRO A 314 -1.34 -40.01 -29.62
N ALA A 315 -0.62 -39.25 -28.78
CA ALA A 315 0.78 -39.40 -28.39
C ALA A 315 1.84 -39.48 -29.51
#